data_AF-A0AB34QGQ3-F1
#
_entry.id   AF-A0AB34QGQ3-F1
#
_cell.length_a   1.000
_cell.length_b   1.000
_cell.length_c   1.000
_cell.angle_alpha   90.00
_cell.angle_beta   90.00
_cell.angle_gamma   90.00
#
_symmetry.space_group_name_H-M   'P 1'
#
loop_
_entity.id
_entity.type
_entity.pdbx_description
1 polymer ?
#
loop_
_entity_poly.entity_id
_entity_poly.type
_entity_poly.pdbx_seq_one_letter_code
_entity_poly.pdbx_strand_id
1 'polypeptide(L)'
;MAIHGVSVVAMLAVAWQAVRFAMSDIGNVTLPVFELFDHGVQSMASDSAEHASRPGFSPFGDLPDMLRAGVVWFAGFMVWLMAAVIVGELGKVAARVAAVGWHQYRAEAREAAEAARIAQERQAAKDRRRELRRKVIEAREPRKSSGVFPFLIGLLLGSFFF
;
A
#
# COMPACT_ATOMS: atom_id res chain seq x y z
N MET A 1 -11.78 9.11 0.01
CA MET A 1 -11.31 10.50 0.17
C MET A 1 -9.80 10.60 0.34
N ALA A 2 -9.18 9.92 1.32
CA ALA A 2 -7.72 9.99 1.53
C ALA A 2 -6.88 9.61 0.29
N ILE A 3 -7.24 8.54 -0.42
CA ILE A 3 -6.49 8.06 -1.60
C ILE A 3 -6.59 9.05 -2.78
N HIS A 4 -7.74 9.69 -2.96
CA HIS A 4 -7.88 10.78 -3.93
C HIS A 4 -7.00 11.98 -3.55
N GLY A 5 -6.94 12.33 -2.26
CA GLY A 5 -6.04 13.39 -1.77
C GLY A 5 -4.57 13.08 -2.05
N VAL A 6 -4.12 11.86 -1.73
CA VAL A 6 -2.73 11.42 -2.00
C VAL A 6 -2.41 11.42 -3.50
N SER A 7 -3.34 10.96 -4.34
CA SER A 7 -3.20 11.00 -5.80
C SER A 7 -3.09 12.43 -6.35
N VAL A 8 -3.89 13.37 -5.84
CA VAL A 8 -3.83 14.78 -6.23
C VAL A 8 -2.51 15.40 -5.80
N VAL A 9 -2.04 15.11 -4.59
CA VAL A 9 -0.73 15.58 -4.11
C VAL A 9 0.41 15.01 -4.96
N ALA A 10 0.35 13.72 -5.32
CA ALA A 10 1.34 13.10 -6.20
C ALA A 10 1.32 13.73 -7.60
N MET A 11 0.15 13.96 -8.17
CA MET A 11 -0.02 14.66 -9.45
C MET A 11 0.57 16.07 -9.39
N LEU A 12 0.29 16.84 -8.33
CA LEU A 12 0.85 18.18 -8.13
C LEU A 12 2.37 18.16 -7.97
N ALA A 13 2.91 17.17 -7.25
CA ALA A 13 4.35 17.01 -7.08
C ALA A 13 5.06 16.69 -8.41
N VAL A 14 4.41 15.95 -9.31
CA VAL A 14 4.92 15.68 -10.65
C VAL A 14 4.77 16.90 -11.56
N ALA A 15 3.64 17.61 -11.47
CA ALA A 15 3.45 18.88 -12.19
C ALA A 15 4.48 19.94 -11.76
N TRP A 16 4.89 19.93 -10.49
CA TRP A 16 5.97 20.79 -9.98
C TRP A 16 7.31 20.53 -10.68
N GLN A 17 7.58 19.29 -11.12
CA GLN A 17 8.78 19.01 -11.91
C GLN A 17 8.76 19.72 -13.27
N ALA A 18 7.59 19.94 -13.87
CA ALA A 18 7.46 20.73 -15.09
C ALA A 18 7.87 22.20 -14.85
N VAL A 19 7.52 22.76 -13.69
CA VAL A 19 7.92 24.12 -13.28
C VAL A 19 9.43 24.20 -13.06
N ARG A 20 10.00 23.24 -12.33
CA ARG A 20 11.46 23.16 -12.11
C ARG A 20 12.23 22.97 -13.42
N PHE A 21 11.69 22.17 -14.32
CA PHE A 21 12.22 22.02 -15.68
C PHE A 21 12.17 23.35 -16.46
N ALA A 22 11.07 24.09 -16.39
CA ALA A 22 10.95 25.40 -17.01
C ALA A 22 11.92 26.45 -16.42
N MET A 23 12.18 26.36 -15.11
CA MET A 23 13.21 27.17 -14.42
C MET A 23 14.65 26.73 -14.71
N SER A 24 14.85 25.64 -15.48
CA SER A 24 16.15 25.02 -15.75
C SER A 24 16.86 24.45 -14.51
N ASP A 25 16.12 24.18 -13.43
CA ASP A 25 16.65 23.54 -12.21
C ASP A 25 16.98 22.06 -12.42
N ILE A 26 16.41 21.44 -13.45
CA ILE A 26 16.51 20.01 -13.75
C ILE A 26 16.81 19.87 -15.24
N GLY A 27 17.75 18.97 -15.56
CA GLY A 27 18.15 18.69 -16.94
C GLY A 27 17.02 18.07 -17.79
N ASN A 28 17.15 18.18 -19.10
CA ASN A 28 16.14 17.67 -20.02
C ASN A 28 16.27 16.16 -20.22
N VAL A 29 15.25 15.43 -19.75
CA VAL A 29 15.19 13.97 -19.80
C VAL A 29 15.08 13.44 -21.24
N THR A 30 14.69 14.27 -22.21
CA THR A 30 14.56 13.88 -23.62
C THR A 30 15.85 14.04 -24.42
N LEU A 31 16.87 14.73 -23.89
CA LEU A 31 18.14 14.99 -24.58
C LEU A 31 18.77 13.73 -25.19
N PRO A 32 18.92 12.60 -24.47
CA PRO A 32 19.53 11.40 -25.04
C PRO A 32 18.75 10.79 -26.22
N VAL A 33 17.42 10.96 -26.23
CA VAL A 33 16.55 10.45 -27.30
C VAL A 33 16.71 11.29 -28.56
N PHE A 34 16.75 12.62 -28.40
CA PHE A 34 17.00 13.52 -29.52
C PHE A 34 18.43 13.38 -30.04
N GLU A 35 19.43 13.24 -29.18
CA GLU A 35 20.79 12.92 -29.58
C GLU A 35 20.84 11.67 -30.44
N LEU A 36 20.19 10.57 -30.03
CA LEU A 36 20.14 9.35 -30.83
C LEU A 36 19.44 9.56 -32.19
N PHE A 37 18.35 10.33 -32.21
CA PHE A 37 17.65 10.66 -33.45
C PHE A 37 18.53 11.49 -34.40
N ASP A 38 19.23 12.48 -33.87
CA ASP A 38 20.11 13.35 -34.65
C ASP A 38 21.31 12.58 -35.20
N HIS A 39 21.90 11.66 -34.42
CA HIS A 39 22.94 10.76 -34.94
C HIS A 39 22.42 9.82 -36.03
N GLY A 40 21.16 9.35 -35.92
CA GLY A 40 20.51 8.52 -36.94
C GLY A 40 20.16 9.26 -38.21
N VAL A 41 19.71 10.52 -38.10
CA VAL A 41 19.44 11.40 -39.25
C VAL A 41 20.76 11.78 -39.92
N GLN A 42 21.79 12.10 -39.14
CA GLN A 42 23.10 12.47 -39.67
C GLN A 42 23.77 11.31 -40.40
N SER A 43 23.63 10.06 -39.92
CA SER A 43 24.15 8.88 -40.61
C SER A 43 23.42 8.58 -41.93
N MET A 44 22.09 8.77 -41.99
CA MET A 44 21.34 8.68 -43.26
C MET A 44 21.66 9.84 -44.22
N ALA A 45 21.89 11.04 -43.68
CA ALA A 45 22.26 12.20 -44.47
C ALA A 45 23.68 12.09 -45.01
N SER A 46 24.64 11.53 -44.26
CA SER A 46 26.01 11.33 -44.73
C SER A 46 26.11 10.30 -45.87
N ASP A 47 25.26 9.28 -45.87
CA ASP A 47 25.14 8.33 -47.00
C ASP A 47 24.59 9.00 -48.27
N SER A 48 23.94 10.16 -48.15
CA SER A 48 23.38 10.92 -49.27
C SER A 48 24.14 12.22 -49.59
N ALA A 49 25.13 12.62 -48.78
CA ALA A 49 25.80 13.91 -48.85
C ALA A 49 27.32 13.82 -49.09
N GLU A 50 27.79 12.83 -49.86
CA GLU A 50 29.19 12.75 -50.28
C GLU A 50 29.63 13.91 -51.22
N HIS A 51 28.76 14.88 -51.53
CA HIS A 51 29.04 16.02 -52.42
C HIS A 51 28.53 17.36 -51.86
N ALA A 52 29.16 17.93 -50.82
CA ALA A 52 29.18 19.39 -50.61
C ALA A 52 30.04 19.80 -49.41
N SER A 53 31.36 19.69 -49.53
CA SER A 53 32.28 20.34 -48.59
C SER A 53 32.40 21.83 -48.88
N ARG A 54 31.85 22.69 -48.01
CA ARG A 54 32.29 24.09 -47.80
C ARG A 54 31.85 24.60 -46.41
N PRO A 55 32.76 25.11 -45.56
CA PRO A 55 32.40 25.71 -44.28
C PRO A 55 32.02 27.17 -44.51
N GLY A 56 30.73 27.43 -44.74
CA GLY A 56 30.17 28.78 -44.78
C GLY A 56 29.49 29.08 -43.45
N PHE A 57 30.06 29.96 -42.63
CA PHE A 57 29.40 30.50 -41.45
C PHE A 57 28.15 31.27 -41.91
N SER A 58 26.97 30.67 -41.77
CA SER A 58 25.68 31.25 -42.15
C SER A 58 24.98 31.78 -40.90
N PRO A 59 24.56 33.06 -40.85
CA PRO A 59 23.74 33.59 -39.75
C PRO A 59 22.38 32.88 -39.61
N PHE A 60 21.95 32.18 -40.67
CA PHE A 60 20.77 31.31 -40.67
C PHE A 60 21.08 29.87 -40.25
N GLY A 61 22.35 29.52 -40.01
CA GLY A 61 22.79 28.22 -39.51
C GLY A 61 22.48 28.01 -38.03
N ASP A 62 22.43 29.09 -37.23
CA ASP A 62 22.08 29.02 -35.79
C ASP A 62 20.56 29.03 -35.55
N LEU A 63 19.78 29.45 -36.55
CA LEU A 63 18.31 29.45 -36.52
C LEU A 63 17.70 28.04 -36.34
N PRO A 64 18.15 27.00 -37.07
CA PRO A 64 17.69 25.64 -36.84
C PRO A 64 18.13 25.08 -35.48
N ASP A 65 19.28 25.48 -34.95
CA ASP A 65 19.72 25.05 -33.62
C ASP A 65 18.87 25.66 -32.50
N MET A 66 18.49 26.94 -32.63
CA MET A 66 17.57 27.59 -31.69
C MET A 66 16.15 26.99 -31.77
N LEU A 67 15.67 26.68 -32.98
CA LEU A 67 14.39 25.97 -33.16
C LEU A 67 14.44 24.56 -32.58
N ARG A 68 15.54 23.83 -32.79
CA ARG A 68 15.76 22.49 -32.22
C ARG A 68 15.82 22.54 -30.70
N ALA A 69 16.55 23.50 -30.12
CA ALA A 69 16.57 23.71 -28.68
C ALA A 69 15.17 24.01 -28.12
N GLY A 70 14.37 24.83 -28.83
CA GLY A 70 12.99 25.12 -28.47
C GLY A 70 12.08 23.88 -28.52
N VAL A 71 12.19 23.05 -29.57
CA VAL A 71 11.44 21.79 -29.70
C VAL A 71 11.81 20.79 -28.62
N VAL A 72 13.11 20.62 -28.35
CA VAL A 72 13.63 19.72 -27.32
C VAL A 72 13.16 20.18 -25.93
N TRP A 73 13.20 21.49 -25.66
CA TRP A 73 12.67 22.08 -24.43
C TRP A 73 11.17 21.84 -24.28
N PHE A 74 10.38 22.12 -25.33
CA PHE A 74 8.93 21.90 -25.31
C PHE A 74 8.57 20.43 -25.11
N ALA A 75 9.30 19.51 -25.75
CA ALA A 75 9.12 18.08 -25.57
C ALA A 75 9.40 17.65 -24.13
N GLY A 76 10.48 18.13 -23.51
CA GLY A 76 10.79 17.88 -22.10
C GLY A 76 9.69 18.38 -21.16
N PHE A 77 9.16 19.58 -21.42
CA PHE A 77 8.06 20.15 -20.64
C PHE A 77 6.77 19.32 -20.77
N MET A 78 6.45 18.89 -22.00
CA MET A 78 5.27 18.05 -22.26
C MET A 78 5.36 16.68 -21.61
N VAL A 79 6.56 16.08 -21.53
CA VAL A 79 6.76 14.80 -20.82
C VAL A 79 6.34 14.92 -19.35
N TRP A 80 6.73 16.00 -18.67
CA TRP A 80 6.35 16.20 -17.27
C TRP A 80 4.86 16.44 -17.08
N LEU A 81 4.21 17.17 -17.98
CA LEU A 81 2.76 17.35 -17.96
C LEU A 81 2.01 16.03 -18.19
N MET A 82 2.45 15.25 -19.18
CA MET A 82 1.86 13.93 -19.46
C MET A 82 2.06 12.97 -18.29
N ALA A 83 3.24 12.97 -17.68
CA ALA A 83 3.50 12.18 -16.47
C ALA A 83 2.55 12.56 -15.32
N ALA A 84 2.29 13.86 -15.11
CA ALA A 84 1.35 14.31 -14.09
C ALA A 84 -0.08 13.79 -14.35
N VAL A 85 -0.54 13.85 -15.61
CA VAL A 85 -1.85 13.31 -16.01
C VAL A 85 -1.92 11.80 -15.77
N ILE A 86 -0.90 11.05 -16.19
CA ILE A 86 -0.83 9.59 -15.99
C ILE A 86 -0.91 9.24 -14.50
N VAL A 87 -0.16 9.93 -13.64
CA VAL A 87 -0.19 9.73 -12.19
C VAL A 87 -1.58 10.05 -11.61
N GLY A 88 -2.25 11.09 -12.11
CA GLY A 88 -3.62 11.41 -11.75
C GLY A 88 -4.61 10.28 -12.11
N GLU A 89 -4.53 9.74 -13.32
CA GLU A 89 -5.40 8.63 -13.77
C GLU A 89 -5.12 7.32 -13.02
N LEU A 90 -3.84 6.97 -12.81
CA LEU A 90 -3.46 5.80 -12.02
C LEU A 90 -3.97 5.90 -10.59
N GLY A 91 -3.94 7.09 -9.99
CA GLY A 91 -4.47 7.30 -8.64
C GLY A 91 -6.00 7.16 -8.56
N LYS A 92 -6.75 7.52 -9.62
CA LYS A 92 -8.19 7.22 -9.71
C LYS A 92 -8.45 5.71 -9.76
N VAL A 93 -7.66 4.96 -10.53
CA VAL A 93 -7.76 3.50 -10.60
C VAL A 93 -7.42 2.86 -9.25
N ALA A 94 -6.32 3.29 -8.61
CA ALA A 94 -5.93 2.81 -7.29
C ALA A 94 -7.01 3.08 -6.23
N ALA A 95 -7.67 4.23 -6.28
CA ALA A 95 -8.79 4.54 -5.41
C ALA A 95 -9.98 3.58 -5.61
N ARG A 96 -10.27 3.18 -6.85
CA ARG A 96 -11.32 2.19 -7.14
C ARG A 96 -10.95 0.79 -6.62
N VAL A 97 -9.71 0.36 -6.85
CA VAL A 97 -9.23 -0.95 -6.34
C VAL A 97 -9.27 -0.99 -4.82
N ALA A 98 -8.80 0.07 -4.16
CA ALA A 98 -8.85 0.17 -2.71
C ALA A 98 -10.29 0.22 -2.17
N ALA A 99 -11.22 0.88 -2.88
CA ALA A 99 -12.63 0.86 -2.50
C ALA A 99 -13.22 -0.55 -2.58
N VAL A 100 -12.93 -1.30 -3.67
CA VAL A 100 -13.38 -2.69 -3.82
C VAL A 100 -12.76 -3.60 -2.74
N GLY A 101 -11.45 -3.49 -2.51
CA GLY A 101 -10.76 -4.25 -1.46
C GLY A 101 -11.27 -3.93 -0.06
N TRP A 102 -11.61 -2.66 0.20
CA TRP A 102 -12.23 -2.25 1.46
C TRP A 102 -13.65 -2.83 1.63
N HIS A 103 -14.42 -2.91 0.56
CA HIS A 103 -15.74 -3.55 0.59
C HIS A 103 -15.64 -5.05 0.88
N GLN A 104 -14.68 -5.76 0.27
CA GLN A 104 -14.41 -7.16 0.57
C GLN A 104 -13.98 -7.36 2.03
N TYR A 105 -13.02 -6.56 2.51
CA TYR A 105 -12.58 -6.60 3.90
C TYR A 105 -13.73 -6.36 4.89
N ARG A 106 -14.62 -5.39 4.61
CA ARG A 106 -15.80 -5.16 5.47
C ARG A 106 -16.81 -6.30 5.42
N ALA A 107 -16.94 -7.00 4.30
CA ALA A 107 -17.81 -8.18 4.21
C ALA A 107 -17.24 -9.33 5.05
N GLU A 108 -15.96 -9.63 4.89
CA GLU A 108 -15.24 -10.64 5.68
C GLU A 108 -15.25 -10.31 7.18
N ALA A 109 -15.07 -9.04 7.56
CA ALA A 109 -15.11 -8.62 8.95
C ALA A 109 -16.52 -8.76 9.57
N ARG A 110 -17.59 -8.59 8.78
CA ARG A 110 -18.97 -8.82 9.24
C ARG A 110 -19.24 -10.30 9.42
N GLU A 111 -18.83 -11.13 8.47
CA GLU A 111 -18.96 -12.58 8.58
C GLU A 111 -18.15 -13.12 9.76
N ALA A 112 -16.94 -12.60 10.01
CA ALA A 112 -16.14 -12.94 11.17
C ALA A 112 -16.81 -12.52 12.50
N ALA A 113 -17.45 -11.34 12.54
CA ALA A 113 -18.18 -10.89 13.71
C ALA A 113 -19.42 -11.74 14.00
N GLU A 114 -20.15 -12.16 12.96
CA GLU A 114 -21.30 -13.07 13.09
C GLU A 114 -20.85 -14.47 13.54
N ALA A 115 -19.75 -15.00 12.97
CA ALA A 115 -19.16 -16.25 13.40
C ALA A 115 -18.68 -16.19 14.87
N ALA A 116 -18.10 -15.08 15.31
CA ALA A 116 -17.71 -14.86 16.70
C ALA A 116 -18.93 -14.82 17.63
N ARG A 117 -20.05 -14.23 17.20
CA ARG A 117 -21.30 -14.21 17.97
C ARG A 117 -21.89 -15.61 18.13
N ILE A 118 -21.90 -16.41 17.07
CA ILE A 118 -22.35 -17.81 17.12
C ILE A 118 -21.43 -18.66 18.02
N ALA A 119 -20.12 -18.40 17.98
CA ALA A 119 -19.16 -19.07 18.86
C ALA A 119 -19.39 -18.71 20.34
N GLN A 120 -19.64 -17.43 20.64
CA GLN A 120 -19.99 -16.97 21.99
C GLN A 120 -21.30 -17.59 22.50
N GLU A 121 -22.34 -17.68 21.67
CA GLU A 121 -23.58 -18.34 22.04
C GLU A 121 -23.37 -19.84 22.35
N ARG A 122 -22.52 -20.51 21.57
CA ARG A 122 -22.14 -21.92 21.82
C ARG A 122 -21.30 -22.09 23.10
N GLN A 123 -20.41 -21.15 23.41
CA GLN A 123 -19.64 -21.15 24.66
C GLN A 123 -20.55 -20.90 25.86
N ALA A 124 -21.44 -19.90 25.80
CA ALA A 124 -22.42 -19.65 26.84
C ALA A 124 -23.35 -20.85 27.09
N ALA A 125 -23.73 -21.59 26.04
CA ALA A 125 -24.50 -22.82 26.17
C ALA A 125 -23.69 -23.96 26.80
N LYS A 126 -22.39 -24.08 26.49
CA LYS A 126 -21.48 -25.05 27.12
C LYS A 126 -21.23 -24.72 28.60
N ASP A 127 -21.09 -23.45 28.94
CA ASP A 127 -20.85 -23.02 30.31
C ASP A 127 -22.10 -23.21 31.18
N ARG A 128 -23.29 -22.92 30.66
CA ARG A 128 -24.55 -23.31 31.33
C ARG A 128 -24.64 -24.80 31.61
N ARG A 129 -24.17 -25.66 30.69
CA ARG A 129 -24.13 -27.12 30.92
C ARG A 129 -23.10 -27.53 31.97
N ARG A 130 -21.96 -26.84 32.05
CA ARG A 130 -20.94 -27.10 33.07
C ARG A 130 -21.42 -26.68 34.45
N GLU A 131 -22.10 -25.55 34.57
CA GLU A 131 -22.72 -25.11 35.82
C GLU A 131 -23.80 -26.08 36.29
N LEU A 132 -24.65 -26.58 35.39
CA LEU A 132 -25.65 -27.59 35.72
C LEU A 132 -25.00 -28.90 36.19
N ARG A 133 -23.91 -29.35 35.53
CA ARG A 133 -23.15 -30.52 35.99
C ARG A 133 -22.50 -30.29 37.35
N ARG A 134 -21.97 -29.09 37.61
CA ARG A 134 -21.38 -28.73 38.90
C ARG A 134 -22.43 -28.75 40.02
N LYS A 135 -23.61 -28.18 39.77
CA LYS A 135 -24.75 -28.22 40.71
C LYS A 135 -25.26 -29.64 40.96
N VAL A 136 -25.27 -30.50 39.94
CA VAL A 136 -25.64 -31.92 40.10
C VAL A 136 -24.59 -32.68 40.90
N ILE A 137 -23.30 -32.43 40.69
CA ILE A 137 -22.22 -33.03 41.48
C ILE A 137 -22.28 -32.54 42.93
N GLU A 138 -22.50 -31.25 43.15
CA GLU A 138 -22.65 -30.64 44.48
C GLU A 138 -23.90 -31.14 45.22
N ALA A 139 -25.00 -31.42 44.51
CA ALA A 139 -26.19 -32.07 45.08
C ALA A 139 -25.99 -33.58 45.34
N ARG A 140 -25.09 -34.24 44.58
CA ARG A 140 -24.77 -35.66 44.73
C ARG A 140 -23.69 -35.94 45.77
N GLU A 141 -22.90 -34.93 46.15
CA GLU A 141 -22.00 -34.99 47.31
C GLU A 141 -22.66 -34.27 48.50
N PRO A 142 -23.45 -34.96 49.35
CA PRO A 142 -23.72 -34.45 50.68
C PRO A 142 -22.36 -34.34 51.36
N ARG A 143 -21.93 -33.10 51.67
CA ARG A 143 -20.73 -32.74 52.45
C ARG A 143 -20.06 -33.95 53.08
N LYS A 144 -19.05 -34.52 52.41
CA LYS A 144 -18.14 -35.45 53.06
C LYS A 144 -17.38 -34.66 54.11
N SER A 145 -17.90 -34.72 55.34
CA SER A 145 -17.18 -34.48 56.59
C SER A 145 -15.96 -35.40 56.61
N SER A 146 -14.85 -34.95 56.01
CA SER A 146 -13.65 -35.77 55.86
C SER A 146 -12.83 -35.72 57.14
N GLY A 147 -12.89 -36.81 57.91
CA GLY A 147 -11.69 -37.49 58.43
C GLY A 147 -11.00 -36.96 59.69
N VAL A 148 -11.23 -35.71 60.12
CA VAL A 148 -10.54 -35.20 61.32
C VAL A 148 -11.17 -35.71 62.62
N PHE A 149 -12.49 -35.93 62.61
CA PHE A 149 -13.25 -36.33 63.79
C PHE A 149 -12.90 -37.74 64.32
N PRO A 150 -12.80 -38.80 63.50
CA PRO A 150 -12.38 -40.11 64.00
C PRO A 150 -10.91 -40.14 64.45
N PHE A 151 -10.05 -39.30 63.85
CA PHE A 151 -8.64 -39.18 64.24
C PHE A 151 -8.48 -38.55 65.63
N LEU A 152 -9.25 -37.50 65.95
CA LEU A 152 -9.26 -36.86 67.27
C LEU A 152 -9.81 -37.79 68.37
N ILE A 153 -10.84 -38.58 68.06
CA ILE A 153 -11.37 -39.58 69.00
C ILE A 153 -10.33 -40.66 69.29
N GLY A 154 -9.61 -41.14 68.27
CA GLY A 154 -8.51 -42.09 68.45
C GLY A 154 -7.35 -41.54 69.29
N LEU A 155 -6.98 -40.28 69.10
CA LEU A 155 -5.91 -39.62 69.87
C LEU A 155 -6.29 -39.44 71.35
N LEU A 156 -7.54 -39.05 71.63
CA LEU A 156 -8.04 -38.88 73.00
C LEU A 156 -8.08 -40.22 73.75
N LEU A 157 -8.61 -41.26 73.12
CA LEU A 157 -8.66 -42.60 73.70
C LEU A 157 -7.25 -43.18 73.91
N GLY A 158 -6.31 -42.92 73.00
CA GLY A 158 -4.92 -43.34 73.14
C GLY A 158 -4.22 -42.73 74.36
N SER A 159 -4.56 -41.49 74.74
CA SER A 159 -3.91 -40.80 75.87
C SER A 159 -4.35 -41.28 77.27
N PHE A 160 -5.42 -42.07 77.38
CA PHE A 160 -5.85 -42.66 78.64
C PHE A 160 -5.20 -44.02 78.95
N PHE A 161 -4.54 -44.64 77.96
CA PHE A 161 -3.95 -45.98 78.09
C PHE A 161 -2.40 -45.97 78.07
N PHE A 162 -1.77 -44.80 78.15
CA PHE A 162 -0.33 -44.60 78.30
C PHE A 162 -0.05 -43.64 79.45
#